data_AF-A0A838KSJ0-F1
#
_entry.id   AF-A0A838KSJ0-F1
#
_cell.length_a   1.000
_cell.length_b   1.000
_cell.length_c   1.000
_cell.angle_alpha   90.00
_cell.angle_beta   90.00
_cell.angle_gamma   90.00
#
_symmetry.space_group_name_H-M   'P 1'
#
loop_
_entity.id
_entity.type
_entity.pdbx_description
1 polymer ?
#
loop_
_entity_poly.entity_id
_entity_poly.type
_entity_poly.pdbx_seq_one_letter_code
_entity_poly.pdbx_strand_id
1 'polypeptide(L)'
;MDTREPMGGAVVQEVRTPYSSALRADQARVTRRAIVAAAGELFVERGYAATTIDAVAERAGVGRKTVYSSVGGKSALLKLAWDWAISGDDEPVPMSERPAVQAILAERDPGRLVRMWVDMLLDVGARATAIGAVVLAAADVDADARALSQMIRQESLDGATAFVTHLAGVGGLRRDVSIERGADACWALVNSMLLHLLVGIRGWGLTEYGEWLVRVASTTLLEPDASASARPALAIRTGDERARERYEASVDGRIAGHLSYQRTERLCVLTHTEVDLGFDDRGVADALVRSALDDLRSDGARVIPVCPYVAWWIGQHPDYASLVYDATA
;
A
#
# COMPACT_ATOMS: atom_id res chain seq x y z
N MET A 1 28.61 13.95 -89.17
CA MET A 1 28.87 15.22 -88.47
C MET A 1 27.52 15.77 -88.07
N ASP A 2 27.39 16.11 -86.78
CA ASP A 2 26.23 16.70 -86.08
C ASP A 2 25.34 15.79 -85.20
N THR A 3 25.95 15.43 -84.05
CA THR A 3 25.46 15.56 -82.67
C THR A 3 23.97 15.72 -82.34
N ARG A 4 23.39 14.72 -81.67
CA ARG A 4 22.41 14.92 -80.58
C ARG A 4 22.65 13.92 -79.44
N GLU A 5 23.03 14.45 -78.28
CA GLU A 5 23.18 13.74 -77.00
C GLU A 5 21.82 13.25 -76.46
N PRO A 6 21.77 12.12 -75.74
CA PRO A 6 20.59 11.74 -74.98
C PRO A 6 20.57 12.46 -73.61
N MET A 7 19.50 13.19 -73.36
CA MET A 7 19.18 13.81 -72.07
C MET A 7 19.09 12.75 -70.97
N GLY A 8 20.00 12.82 -70.00
CA GLY A 8 20.00 11.98 -68.81
C GLY A 8 18.76 12.21 -67.95
N GLY A 9 18.12 11.10 -67.55
CA GLY A 9 17.05 11.11 -66.56
C GLY A 9 17.59 11.55 -65.20
N ALA A 10 17.15 12.72 -64.75
CA ALA A 10 17.35 13.13 -63.37
C ALA A 10 16.47 12.26 -62.46
N VAL A 11 17.11 11.35 -61.72
CA VAL A 11 16.51 10.68 -60.57
C VAL A 11 16.19 11.76 -59.55
N VAL A 12 14.91 12.09 -59.42
CA VAL A 12 14.42 12.97 -58.35
C VAL A 12 14.58 12.20 -57.04
N GLN A 13 15.69 12.39 -56.34
CA GLN A 13 15.80 12.00 -54.94
C GLN A 13 14.80 12.85 -54.14
N GLU A 14 13.75 12.21 -53.62
CA GLU A 14 12.84 12.81 -52.65
C GLU A 14 13.64 13.30 -51.44
N VAL A 15 13.88 14.60 -51.39
CA VAL A 15 14.40 15.28 -50.20
C VAL A 15 13.29 15.24 -49.13
N ARG A 16 13.32 14.21 -48.27
CA ARG A 16 12.44 14.14 -47.09
C ARG A 16 12.77 15.31 -46.16
N THR A 17 11.94 16.34 -46.20
CA THR A 17 12.06 17.54 -45.36
C THR A 17 11.84 17.18 -43.88
N PRO A 18 12.67 17.66 -42.93
CA PRO A 18 12.58 17.34 -41.50
C PRO A 18 11.18 17.57 -40.88
N TYR A 19 10.44 18.55 -41.40
CA TYR A 19 9.07 18.88 -41.00
C TYR A 19 8.07 17.75 -41.31
N SER A 20 8.21 17.09 -42.47
CA SER A 20 7.32 15.99 -42.90
C SER A 20 7.54 14.70 -42.10
N SER A 21 8.74 14.50 -41.55
CA SER A 21 9.04 13.37 -40.66
C SER A 21 8.50 13.60 -39.26
N ALA A 22 8.56 14.83 -38.74
CA ALA A 22 8.02 15.18 -37.43
C ALA A 22 6.49 15.01 -37.38
N LEU A 23 5.76 15.50 -38.40
CA LEU A 23 4.31 15.33 -38.50
C LEU A 23 3.89 13.86 -38.59
N ARG A 24 4.64 13.02 -39.33
CA ARG A 24 4.35 11.58 -39.42
C ARG A 24 4.63 10.86 -38.11
N ALA A 25 5.68 11.24 -37.39
CA ALA A 25 5.98 10.68 -36.07
C ALA A 25 4.90 11.04 -35.05
N ASP A 26 4.44 12.29 -35.05
CA ASP A 26 3.37 12.73 -34.15
C ASP A 26 2.04 12.03 -34.47
N GLN A 27 1.66 11.93 -35.74
CA GLN A 27 0.47 11.18 -36.16
C GLN A 27 0.54 9.70 -35.77
N ALA A 28 1.72 9.07 -35.92
CA ALA A 28 1.93 7.69 -35.50
C ALA A 28 1.78 7.51 -33.99
N ARG A 29 2.26 8.47 -33.19
CA ARG A 29 2.09 8.49 -31.74
C ARG A 29 0.63 8.67 -31.34
N VAL A 30 -0.09 9.62 -31.94
CA VAL A 30 -1.53 9.82 -31.71
C VAL A 30 -2.33 8.54 -32.03
N THR A 31 -2.03 7.92 -33.17
CA THR A 31 -2.67 6.66 -33.58
C THR A 31 -2.38 5.54 -32.58
N ARG A 32 -1.12 5.40 -32.14
CA ARG A 32 -0.71 4.42 -31.14
C ARG A 32 -1.43 4.66 -29.80
N ARG A 33 -1.54 5.92 -29.36
CA ARG A 33 -2.31 6.31 -28.16
C ARG A 33 -3.76 5.86 -28.22
N ALA A 34 -4.45 6.17 -29.33
CA ALA A 34 -5.85 5.79 -29.52
C ALA A 34 -6.05 4.27 -29.46
N ILE A 35 -5.15 3.51 -30.09
CA ILE A 35 -5.21 2.04 -30.10
C ILE A 35 -5.05 1.45 -28.69
N VAL A 36 -4.08 1.93 -27.92
CA VAL A 36 -3.80 1.41 -26.57
C VAL A 36 -4.89 1.81 -25.58
N ALA A 37 -5.39 3.04 -25.66
CA ALA A 37 -6.52 3.49 -24.84
C ALA A 37 -7.76 2.63 -25.09
N ALA A 38 -8.13 2.44 -26.37
CA ALA A 38 -9.23 1.56 -26.76
C ALA A 38 -9.06 0.12 -26.26
N ALA A 39 -7.84 -0.42 -26.34
CA ALA A 39 -7.54 -1.74 -25.84
C ALA A 39 -7.68 -1.82 -24.31
N GLY A 40 -7.11 -0.85 -23.58
CA GLY A 40 -7.21 -0.78 -22.11
C GLY A 40 -8.65 -0.72 -21.61
N GLU A 41 -9.47 0.13 -22.22
CA GLU A 41 -10.92 0.21 -21.93
C GLU A 41 -11.62 -1.12 -22.18
N LEU A 42 -11.45 -1.71 -23.36
CA LEU A 42 -12.09 -2.99 -23.71
C LEU A 42 -11.64 -4.13 -22.79
N PHE A 43 -10.36 -4.17 -22.42
CA PHE A 43 -9.83 -5.14 -21.48
C PHE A 43 -10.49 -5.03 -20.11
N VAL A 44 -10.67 -3.81 -19.60
CA VAL A 44 -11.34 -3.59 -18.30
C VAL A 44 -12.83 -3.89 -18.40
N GLU A 45 -13.50 -3.47 -19.48
CA GLU A 45 -14.95 -3.67 -19.69
C GLU A 45 -15.34 -5.15 -19.86
N ARG A 46 -14.55 -5.91 -20.64
CA ARG A 46 -14.94 -7.23 -21.15
C ARG A 46 -14.02 -8.36 -20.68
N GLY A 47 -12.91 -8.02 -20.03
CA GLY A 47 -11.83 -8.95 -19.73
C GLY A 47 -10.95 -9.26 -20.95
N TYR A 48 -9.85 -9.97 -20.68
CA TYR A 48 -8.89 -10.33 -21.73
C TYR A 48 -9.53 -11.23 -22.78
N ALA A 49 -10.09 -12.39 -22.41
CA ALA A 49 -10.56 -13.40 -23.36
C ALA A 49 -11.53 -12.84 -24.42
N ALA A 50 -12.52 -12.05 -24.01
CA ALA A 50 -13.55 -11.50 -24.90
C ALA A 50 -13.10 -10.32 -25.78
N THR A 51 -11.93 -9.73 -25.51
CA THR A 51 -11.43 -8.58 -26.29
C THR A 51 -10.74 -9.05 -27.58
N THR A 52 -11.18 -8.58 -28.75
CA THR A 52 -10.59 -8.93 -30.05
C THR A 52 -9.83 -7.75 -30.65
N ILE A 53 -8.82 -8.02 -31.49
CA ILE A 53 -8.11 -6.97 -32.23
C ILE A 53 -9.08 -6.17 -33.12
N ASP A 54 -10.13 -6.81 -33.62
CA ASP A 54 -11.15 -6.16 -34.44
C ASP A 54 -11.96 -5.16 -33.63
N ALA A 55 -12.37 -5.52 -32.42
CA ALA A 55 -13.07 -4.59 -31.52
C ALA A 55 -12.16 -3.42 -31.13
N VAL A 56 -10.87 -3.65 -30.90
CA VAL A 56 -9.89 -2.59 -30.63
C VAL A 56 -9.74 -1.66 -31.84
N ALA A 57 -9.62 -2.22 -33.04
CA ALA A 57 -9.49 -1.45 -34.28
C ALA A 57 -10.72 -0.58 -34.53
N GLU A 58 -11.91 -1.14 -34.36
CA GLU A 58 -13.19 -0.44 -34.46
C GLU A 58 -13.29 0.71 -33.45
N ARG A 59 -13.03 0.44 -32.16
CA ARG A 59 -13.06 1.44 -31.08
C ARG A 59 -12.07 2.58 -31.31
N ALA A 60 -10.87 2.26 -31.80
CA ALA A 60 -9.83 3.25 -32.10
C ALA A 60 -10.03 3.97 -33.45
N GLY A 61 -11.02 3.59 -34.25
CA GLY A 61 -11.26 4.17 -35.57
C GLY A 61 -10.15 3.88 -36.60
N VAL A 62 -9.46 2.74 -36.48
CA VAL A 62 -8.34 2.34 -37.36
C VAL A 62 -8.59 1.00 -38.03
N GLY A 63 -7.82 0.70 -39.08
CA GLY A 63 -7.83 -0.64 -39.69
C GLY A 63 -7.08 -1.66 -38.85
N ARG A 64 -7.50 -2.94 -38.90
CA ARG A 64 -6.82 -4.09 -38.24
C ARG A 64 -5.32 -4.11 -38.49
N LYS A 65 -4.90 -3.88 -39.75
CA LYS A 65 -3.48 -3.89 -40.14
C LYS A 65 -2.68 -2.81 -39.40
N THR A 66 -3.31 -1.65 -39.14
CA THR A 66 -2.72 -0.53 -38.40
C THR A 66 -2.43 -0.93 -36.95
N VAL A 67 -3.37 -1.64 -36.28
CA VAL A 67 -3.15 -2.13 -34.91
C VAL A 67 -1.90 -3.00 -34.81
N TYR A 68 -1.77 -3.99 -35.71
CA TYR A 68 -0.60 -4.86 -35.74
C TYR A 68 0.70 -4.11 -36.06
N SER A 69 0.69 -3.17 -37.01
CA SER A 69 1.89 -2.41 -37.35
C SER A 69 2.28 -1.38 -36.30
N SER A 70 1.31 -0.84 -35.55
CA SER A 70 1.54 0.23 -34.58
C SER A 70 1.90 -0.29 -33.19
N VAL A 71 1.34 -1.42 -32.76
CA VAL A 71 1.58 -1.98 -31.41
C VAL A 71 1.94 -3.46 -31.48
N GLY A 72 1.17 -4.26 -32.21
CA GLY A 72 1.35 -5.70 -32.30
C GLY A 72 0.09 -6.49 -31.94
N GLY A 73 0.28 -7.68 -31.38
CA GLY A 73 -0.79 -8.57 -30.96
C GLY A 73 -1.48 -8.16 -29.66
N LYS A 74 -2.44 -8.97 -29.23
CA LYS A 74 -3.28 -8.70 -28.04
C LYS A 74 -2.49 -8.66 -26.73
N SER A 75 -1.49 -9.53 -26.57
CA SER A 75 -0.58 -9.53 -25.42
C SER A 75 0.32 -8.28 -25.40
N ALA A 76 0.79 -7.82 -26.56
CA ALA A 76 1.54 -6.56 -26.69
C ALA A 76 0.69 -5.33 -26.35
N LEU A 77 -0.59 -5.32 -26.75
CA LEU A 77 -1.54 -4.28 -26.34
C LEU A 77 -1.76 -4.29 -24.83
N LEU A 78 -1.94 -5.47 -24.23
CA LEU A 78 -2.11 -5.59 -22.78
C LEU A 78 -0.87 -5.10 -22.03
N LYS A 79 0.33 -5.48 -22.48
CA LYS A 79 1.58 -4.98 -21.90
C LYS A 79 1.66 -3.46 -21.99
N LEU A 80 1.40 -2.90 -23.15
CA LEU A 80 1.54 -1.45 -23.34
C LEU A 80 0.49 -0.67 -22.53
N ALA A 81 -0.73 -1.19 -22.43
CA ALA A 81 -1.77 -0.62 -21.56
C ALA A 81 -1.35 -0.68 -20.07
N TRP A 82 -0.72 -1.78 -19.64
CA TRP A 82 -0.14 -1.90 -18.30
C TRP A 82 1.00 -0.89 -18.06
N ASP A 83 1.97 -0.83 -18.97
CA ASP A 83 3.14 0.07 -18.85
C ASP A 83 2.69 1.55 -18.75
N TRP A 84 1.68 1.94 -19.53
CA TRP A 84 1.10 3.29 -19.48
C TRP A 84 0.24 3.53 -18.24
N ALA A 85 -0.44 2.50 -17.72
CA ALA A 85 -1.19 2.64 -16.47
C ALA A 85 -0.25 2.89 -15.27
N ILE A 86 0.89 2.20 -15.22
CA ILE A 86 1.94 2.47 -14.22
C ILE A 86 2.50 3.88 -14.41
N SER A 87 2.90 4.20 -15.65
CA SER A 87 3.61 5.44 -15.97
C SER A 87 2.73 6.68 -15.82
N GLY A 88 1.46 6.59 -16.24
CA GLY A 88 0.48 7.68 -16.29
C GLY A 88 0.45 8.44 -17.59
N ASP A 89 1.34 8.06 -18.50
CA ASP A 89 1.54 8.64 -19.81
C ASP A 89 2.17 7.57 -20.71
N ASP A 90 2.39 7.94 -21.97
CA ASP A 90 3.13 7.18 -22.96
C ASP A 90 4.51 7.79 -23.26
N GLU A 91 5.01 8.66 -22.38
CA GLU A 91 6.33 9.25 -22.55
C GLU A 91 7.41 8.17 -22.30
N PRO A 92 8.46 8.10 -23.14
CA PRO A 92 9.48 7.07 -23.05
C PRO A 92 10.50 7.36 -21.93
N VAL A 93 10.02 7.79 -20.77
CA VAL A 93 10.83 8.08 -19.58
C VAL A 93 10.90 6.84 -18.71
N PRO A 94 12.10 6.26 -18.48
CA PRO A 94 12.27 5.13 -17.57
C PRO A 94 11.73 5.45 -16.18
N MET A 95 11.10 4.47 -15.52
CA MET A 95 10.51 4.68 -14.18
C MET A 95 11.53 5.24 -13.19
N SER A 96 12.79 4.81 -13.26
CA SER A 96 13.90 5.31 -12.44
C SER A 96 14.18 6.80 -12.59
N GLU A 97 13.91 7.38 -13.76
CA GLU A 97 14.18 8.79 -14.07
C GLU A 97 12.97 9.69 -13.77
N ARG A 98 11.83 9.11 -13.40
CA ARG A 98 10.62 9.90 -13.14
C ARG A 98 10.77 10.76 -11.87
N PRO A 99 10.22 11.99 -11.86
CA PRO A 99 10.41 12.93 -10.74
C PRO A 99 10.05 12.35 -9.36
N ALA A 100 8.99 11.54 -9.27
CA ALA A 100 8.58 10.89 -8.03
C ALA A 100 9.65 9.91 -7.51
N VAL A 101 10.24 9.10 -8.40
CA VAL A 101 11.31 8.15 -8.05
C VAL A 101 12.60 8.89 -7.72
N GLN A 102 12.95 9.93 -8.48
CA GLN A 102 14.11 10.77 -8.20
C GLN A 102 14.00 11.47 -6.85
N ALA A 103 12.81 11.92 -6.47
CA ALA A 103 12.57 12.49 -5.15
C ALA A 103 12.79 11.47 -4.02
N ILE A 104 12.34 10.22 -4.21
CA ILE A 104 12.61 9.12 -3.26
C ILE A 104 14.12 8.85 -3.16
N LEU A 105 14.83 8.77 -4.29
CA LEU A 105 16.27 8.52 -4.30
C LEU A 105 17.09 9.65 -3.67
N ALA A 106 16.59 10.88 -3.69
CA ALA A 106 17.24 12.03 -3.06
C ALA A 106 16.97 12.12 -1.54
N GLU A 107 15.89 11.51 -1.06
CA GLU A 107 15.49 11.56 0.35
C GLU A 107 16.45 10.75 1.24
N ARG A 108 16.71 11.30 2.43
CA ARG A 108 17.64 10.77 3.42
C ARG A 108 16.96 10.39 4.73
N ASP A 109 15.80 10.96 5.04
CA ASP A 109 15.01 10.59 6.22
C ASP A 109 14.26 9.26 5.98
N PRO A 110 14.53 8.21 6.77
CA PRO A 110 13.92 6.89 6.58
C PRO A 110 12.39 6.88 6.70
N GLY A 111 11.82 7.66 7.63
CA GLY A 111 10.37 7.74 7.82
C GLY A 111 9.68 8.41 6.64
N ARG A 112 10.29 9.47 6.10
CA ARG A 112 9.82 10.15 4.89
C ARG A 112 10.00 9.30 3.65
N LEU A 113 11.08 8.51 3.54
CA LEU A 113 11.26 7.52 2.48
C LEU A 113 10.09 6.53 2.40
N VAL A 114 9.72 5.92 3.54
CA VAL A 114 8.60 4.96 3.58
C VAL A 114 7.31 5.63 3.13
N ARG A 115 7.01 6.84 3.62
CA ARG A 115 5.80 7.57 3.21
C ARG A 115 5.79 7.87 1.72
N MET A 116 6.87 8.43 1.18
CA MET A 116 6.98 8.76 -0.25
C MET A 116 6.85 7.52 -1.14
N TRP A 117 7.40 6.38 -0.70
CA TRP A 117 7.25 5.11 -1.39
C TRP A 117 5.80 4.61 -1.39
N VAL A 118 5.11 4.65 -0.24
CA VAL A 118 3.68 4.30 -0.16
C VAL A 118 2.84 5.23 -1.02
N ASP A 119 3.05 6.54 -0.96
CA ASP A 119 2.31 7.53 -1.75
C ASP A 119 2.44 7.27 -3.25
N MET A 120 3.67 7.03 -3.73
CA MET A 120 3.93 6.66 -5.12
C MET A 120 3.18 5.39 -5.52
N LEU A 121 3.16 4.38 -4.66
CA LEU A 121 2.50 3.11 -4.95
C LEU A 121 0.98 3.21 -4.93
N LEU A 122 0.40 4.04 -4.08
CA LEU A 122 -1.05 4.30 -4.08
C LEU A 122 -1.46 5.04 -5.36
N ASP A 123 -0.66 6.01 -5.80
CA ASP A 123 -0.91 6.74 -7.04
C ASP A 123 -0.80 5.82 -8.28
N VAL A 124 0.22 4.97 -8.34
CA VAL A 124 0.36 3.94 -9.37
C VAL A 124 -0.77 2.91 -9.28
N GLY A 125 -1.08 2.42 -8.08
CA GLY A 125 -2.11 1.43 -7.82
C GLY A 125 -3.49 1.91 -8.24
N ALA A 126 -3.85 3.16 -7.92
CA ALA A 126 -5.13 3.74 -8.33
C ALA A 126 -5.35 3.70 -9.85
N ARG A 127 -4.28 3.82 -10.64
CA ARG A 127 -4.32 3.79 -12.11
C ARG A 127 -4.20 2.39 -12.68
N ALA A 128 -3.38 1.53 -12.07
CA ALA A 128 -3.01 0.23 -12.62
C ALA A 128 -3.89 -0.94 -12.11
N THR A 129 -4.69 -0.78 -11.06
CA THR A 129 -5.42 -1.91 -10.43
C THR A 129 -6.37 -2.61 -11.39
N ALA A 130 -7.17 -1.86 -12.16
CA ALA A 130 -8.17 -2.44 -13.06
C ALA A 130 -7.51 -3.28 -14.16
N ILE A 131 -6.48 -2.75 -14.82
CA ILE A 131 -5.76 -3.48 -15.86
C ILE A 131 -4.91 -4.62 -15.28
N GLY A 132 -4.38 -4.46 -14.05
CA GLY A 132 -3.67 -5.51 -13.33
C GLY A 132 -4.53 -6.72 -13.02
N ALA A 133 -5.79 -6.51 -12.64
CA ALA A 133 -6.75 -7.60 -12.48
C ALA A 133 -6.98 -8.36 -13.79
N VAL A 134 -7.01 -7.66 -14.93
CA VAL A 134 -7.11 -8.29 -16.25
C VAL A 134 -5.87 -9.12 -16.57
N VAL A 135 -4.66 -8.61 -16.29
CA VAL A 135 -3.41 -9.35 -16.47
C VAL A 135 -3.40 -10.65 -15.67
N LEU A 136 -3.82 -10.59 -14.40
CA LEU A 136 -3.89 -11.78 -13.54
C LEU A 136 -4.87 -12.80 -14.09
N ALA A 137 -6.08 -12.39 -14.46
CA ALA A 137 -7.07 -13.29 -15.05
C ALA A 137 -6.62 -13.87 -16.41
N ALA A 138 -5.91 -13.08 -17.23
CA ALA A 138 -5.40 -13.51 -18.52
C ALA A 138 -4.30 -14.59 -18.39
N ALA A 139 -3.48 -14.51 -17.33
CA ALA A 139 -2.39 -15.44 -17.09
C ALA A 139 -2.83 -16.90 -16.88
N ASP A 140 -4.09 -17.14 -16.51
CA ASP A 140 -4.62 -18.49 -16.36
C ASP A 140 -4.92 -19.17 -17.71
N VAL A 141 -5.17 -18.38 -18.77
CA VAL A 141 -5.69 -18.88 -20.05
C VAL A 141 -4.78 -18.62 -21.25
N ASP A 142 -3.78 -17.75 -21.13
CA ASP A 142 -2.90 -17.34 -22.23
C ASP A 142 -1.42 -17.34 -21.79
N ALA A 143 -0.53 -17.95 -22.58
CA ALA A 143 0.87 -18.12 -22.24
C ALA A 143 1.68 -16.80 -22.30
N ASP A 144 1.37 -15.92 -23.25
CA ASP A 144 2.03 -14.62 -23.35
C ASP A 144 1.58 -13.70 -22.21
N ALA A 145 0.29 -13.74 -21.86
CA ALA A 145 -0.23 -13.02 -20.69
C ALA A 145 0.36 -13.56 -19.38
N ARG A 146 0.62 -14.88 -19.29
CA ARG A 146 1.32 -15.47 -18.16
C ARG A 146 2.76 -15.00 -18.05
N ALA A 147 3.49 -14.96 -19.17
CA ALA A 147 4.84 -14.41 -19.22
C ALA A 147 4.86 -12.93 -18.82
N LEU A 148 3.89 -12.14 -19.28
CA LEU A 148 3.69 -10.75 -18.86
C LEU A 148 3.43 -10.64 -17.35
N SER A 149 2.54 -11.46 -16.80
CA SER A 149 2.26 -11.49 -15.35
C SER A 149 3.49 -11.85 -14.51
N GLN A 150 4.35 -12.76 -15.00
CA GLN A 150 5.61 -13.11 -14.35
C GLN A 150 6.61 -11.97 -14.41
N MET A 151 6.77 -11.33 -15.58
CA MET A 151 7.60 -10.13 -15.75
C MET A 151 7.17 -9.03 -14.78
N ILE A 152 5.89 -8.70 -14.73
CA ILE A 152 5.35 -7.64 -13.86
C ILE A 152 5.64 -7.93 -12.38
N ARG A 153 5.49 -9.19 -11.97
CA ARG A 153 5.81 -9.62 -10.59
C ARG A 153 7.29 -9.46 -10.29
N GLN A 154 8.16 -9.78 -11.25
CA GLN A 154 9.60 -9.60 -11.12
C GLN A 154 9.98 -8.13 -11.07
N GLU A 155 9.48 -7.28 -11.97
CA GLU A 155 9.72 -5.84 -11.97
C GLU A 155 9.27 -5.18 -10.66
N SER A 156 8.13 -5.62 -10.11
CA SER A 156 7.65 -5.15 -8.81
C SER A 156 8.59 -5.54 -7.67
N LEU A 157 9.15 -6.76 -7.71
CA LEU A 157 10.12 -7.23 -6.72
C LEU A 157 11.46 -6.49 -6.87
N ASP A 158 11.90 -6.22 -8.09
CA ASP A 158 13.10 -5.43 -8.38
C ASP A 158 12.94 -4.00 -7.84
N GLY A 159 11.77 -3.39 -8.03
CA GLY A 159 11.43 -2.09 -7.45
C GLY A 159 11.42 -2.09 -5.92
N ALA A 160 10.84 -3.12 -5.29
CA ALA A 160 10.88 -3.29 -3.84
C ALA A 160 12.31 -3.48 -3.32
N THR A 161 13.13 -4.26 -4.03
CA THR A 161 14.54 -4.50 -3.71
C THR A 161 15.35 -3.20 -3.82
N ALA A 162 15.13 -2.41 -4.87
CA ALA A 162 15.78 -1.12 -5.04
C ALA A 162 15.43 -0.14 -3.90
N PHE A 163 14.15 -0.07 -3.53
CA PHE A 163 13.70 0.76 -2.40
C PHE A 163 14.37 0.34 -1.09
N VAL A 164 14.35 -0.95 -0.75
CA VAL A 164 14.94 -1.46 0.51
C VAL A 164 16.46 -1.30 0.52
N THR A 165 17.11 -1.47 -0.63
CA THR A 165 18.55 -1.20 -0.78
C THR A 165 18.87 0.26 -0.51
N HIS A 166 18.07 1.19 -1.05
CA HIS A 166 18.23 2.62 -0.77
C HIS A 166 17.98 2.96 0.70
N LEU A 167 16.92 2.38 1.29
CA LEU A 167 16.60 2.53 2.71
C LEU A 167 17.75 2.03 3.61
N ALA A 168 18.36 0.90 3.28
CA ALA A 168 19.55 0.40 3.97
C ALA A 168 20.75 1.34 3.77
N GLY A 169 20.94 1.87 2.57
CA GLY A 169 22.02 2.80 2.23
C GLY A 169 21.97 4.12 3.01
N VAL A 170 20.79 4.58 3.41
CA VAL A 170 20.63 5.74 4.31
C VAL A 170 20.64 5.38 5.80
N GLY A 171 20.86 4.11 6.14
CA GLY A 171 20.88 3.62 7.52
C GLY A 171 19.49 3.46 8.16
N GLY A 172 18.42 3.41 7.35
CA GLY A 172 17.04 3.33 7.82
C GLY A 172 16.51 1.91 8.03
N LEU A 173 17.14 0.90 7.43
CA LEU A 173 16.70 -0.50 7.55
C LEU A 173 17.06 -1.08 8.92
N ARG A 174 16.09 -1.73 9.56
CA ARG A 174 16.23 -2.43 10.84
C ARG A 174 17.32 -3.49 10.78
N ARG A 175 18.14 -3.60 11.84
CA ARG A 175 19.37 -4.39 11.87
C ARG A 175 19.16 -5.91 11.76
N ASP A 176 18.01 -6.41 12.18
CA ASP A 176 17.61 -7.82 12.10
C ASP A 176 16.90 -8.16 10.78
N VAL A 177 16.73 -7.19 9.87
CA VAL A 177 16.07 -7.39 8.56
C VAL A 177 17.12 -7.33 7.45
N SER A 178 17.23 -8.42 6.68
CA SER A 178 18.06 -8.42 5.47
C SER A 178 17.36 -7.67 4.33
N ILE A 179 18.13 -7.22 3.33
CA ILE A 179 17.57 -6.54 2.15
C ILE A 179 16.54 -7.44 1.45
N GLU A 180 16.83 -8.73 1.32
CA GLU A 180 15.94 -9.71 0.69
C GLU A 180 14.62 -9.83 1.47
N ARG A 181 14.69 -9.92 2.80
CA ARG A 181 13.49 -10.01 3.65
C ARG A 181 12.68 -8.73 3.67
N GLY A 182 13.34 -7.57 3.67
CA GLY A 182 12.67 -6.29 3.53
C GLY A 182 11.98 -6.17 2.17
N ALA A 183 12.64 -6.62 1.09
CA ALA A 183 12.08 -6.59 -0.26
C ALA A 183 10.86 -7.52 -0.38
N ASP A 184 10.93 -8.75 0.15
CA ASP A 184 9.80 -9.67 0.23
C ASP A 184 8.60 -9.04 0.94
N ALA A 185 8.84 -8.38 2.08
CA ALA A 185 7.80 -7.71 2.86
C ALA A 185 7.18 -6.54 2.09
N CYS A 186 8.01 -5.67 1.51
CA CYS A 186 7.57 -4.57 0.66
C CYS A 186 6.71 -5.08 -0.51
N TRP A 187 7.22 -6.07 -1.26
CA TRP A 187 6.52 -6.69 -2.39
C TRP A 187 5.18 -7.31 -2.00
N ALA A 188 5.12 -7.98 -0.85
CA ALA A 188 3.89 -8.57 -0.33
C ALA A 188 2.87 -7.51 0.12
N LEU A 189 3.31 -6.43 0.78
CA LEU A 189 2.43 -5.37 1.28
C LEU A 189 1.80 -4.54 0.17
N VAL A 190 2.43 -4.45 -1.00
CA VAL A 190 2.02 -3.51 -2.06
C VAL A 190 1.34 -4.20 -3.23
N ASN A 191 0.97 -5.47 -3.05
CA ASN A 191 0.31 -6.26 -4.07
C ASN A 191 -1.16 -5.84 -4.26
N SER A 192 -1.67 -5.92 -5.50
CA SER A 192 -3.02 -5.47 -5.86
C SER A 192 -4.16 -6.22 -5.16
N MET A 193 -3.93 -7.45 -4.68
CA MET A 193 -4.93 -8.20 -3.91
C MET A 193 -5.22 -7.51 -2.58
N LEU A 194 -4.21 -6.96 -1.90
CA LEU A 194 -4.42 -6.34 -0.59
C LEU A 194 -5.27 -5.08 -0.68
N LEU A 195 -5.01 -4.25 -1.71
CA LEU A 195 -5.85 -3.11 -2.06
C LEU A 195 -7.29 -3.57 -2.38
N HIS A 196 -7.46 -4.60 -3.22
CA HIS A 196 -8.77 -5.14 -3.57
C HIS A 196 -9.54 -5.63 -2.34
N LEU A 197 -8.89 -6.38 -1.44
CA LEU A 197 -9.52 -6.90 -0.22
C LEU A 197 -9.94 -5.76 0.72
N LEU A 198 -9.05 -4.81 1.03
CA LEU A 198 -9.34 -3.78 2.04
C LEU A 198 -10.21 -2.64 1.48
N VAL A 199 -9.90 -2.12 0.30
CA VAL A 199 -10.66 -1.02 -0.30
C VAL A 199 -11.89 -1.54 -1.05
N GLY A 200 -11.70 -2.53 -1.92
CA GLY A 200 -12.77 -3.04 -2.78
C GLY A 200 -13.83 -3.86 -2.04
N ILE A 201 -13.41 -4.78 -1.16
CA ILE A 201 -14.34 -5.69 -0.45
C ILE A 201 -14.71 -5.15 0.94
N ARG A 202 -13.75 -4.63 1.71
CA ARG A 202 -14.01 -4.12 3.07
C ARG A 202 -14.39 -2.64 3.13
N GLY A 203 -14.27 -1.91 2.02
CA GLY A 203 -14.75 -0.54 1.89
C GLY A 203 -13.87 0.52 2.57
N TRP A 204 -12.59 0.23 2.80
CA TRP A 204 -11.66 1.21 3.37
C TRP A 204 -11.46 2.41 2.44
N GLY A 205 -11.23 3.59 3.02
CA GLY A 205 -10.81 4.76 2.25
C GLY A 205 -9.37 4.60 1.73
N LEU A 206 -9.03 5.17 0.58
CA LEU A 206 -7.65 5.13 0.06
C LEU A 206 -6.66 5.81 1.02
N THR A 207 -7.06 6.90 1.67
CA THR A 207 -6.25 7.57 2.71
C THR A 207 -6.04 6.67 3.93
N GLU A 208 -7.10 6.00 4.38
CA GLU A 208 -7.04 5.06 5.52
C GLU A 208 -6.10 3.88 5.21
N TYR A 209 -6.22 3.30 4.02
CA TYR A 209 -5.35 2.24 3.52
C TYR A 209 -3.89 2.69 3.43
N GLY A 210 -3.64 3.91 2.93
CA GLY A 210 -2.29 4.47 2.85
C GLY A 210 -1.64 4.67 4.20
N GLU A 211 -2.35 5.28 5.16
CA GLU A 211 -1.86 5.45 6.53
C GLU A 211 -1.58 4.10 7.20
N TRP A 212 -2.43 3.09 6.95
CA TRP A 212 -2.20 1.74 7.44
C TRP A 212 -0.94 1.11 6.83
N LEU A 213 -0.75 1.22 5.51
CA LEU A 213 0.46 0.73 4.84
C LEU A 213 1.73 1.39 5.37
N VAL A 214 1.72 2.72 5.56
CA VAL A 214 2.86 3.44 6.14
C VAL A 214 3.20 2.89 7.53
N ARG A 215 2.19 2.64 8.37
CA ARG A 215 2.42 2.06 9.71
C ARG A 215 3.04 0.68 9.62
N VAL A 216 2.43 -0.23 8.86
CA VAL A 216 2.90 -1.63 8.75
C VAL A 216 4.29 -1.70 8.13
N ALA A 217 4.55 -0.94 7.06
CA ALA A 217 5.87 -0.86 6.44
C ALA A 217 6.92 -0.27 7.39
N SER A 218 6.59 0.79 8.12
CA SER A 218 7.50 1.40 9.10
C SER A 218 7.86 0.40 10.21
N THR A 219 6.86 -0.29 10.79
CA THR A 219 7.09 -1.30 11.84
C THR A 219 7.93 -2.49 11.34
N THR A 220 7.79 -2.85 10.07
CA THR A 220 8.48 -3.98 9.47
C THR A 220 9.92 -3.64 9.05
N LEU A 221 10.15 -2.42 8.56
CA LEU A 221 11.40 -2.03 7.90
C LEU A 221 12.30 -1.14 8.76
N LEU A 222 11.73 -0.26 9.58
CA LEU A 222 12.51 0.72 10.32
C LEU A 222 12.88 0.20 11.70
N GLU A 223 13.98 0.69 12.25
CA GLU A 223 14.21 0.57 13.67
C GLU A 223 13.00 1.13 14.43
N PRO A 224 12.54 0.48 15.52
CA PRO A 224 11.60 1.09 16.43
C PRO A 224 12.23 2.41 16.85
N ASP A 225 11.60 3.52 16.46
CA ASP A 225 12.13 4.83 16.80
C ASP A 225 12.29 4.86 18.32
N ALA A 226 13.52 5.02 18.81
CA ALA A 226 13.80 5.12 20.23
C ALA A 226 13.02 6.31 20.84
N SER A 227 12.68 7.30 20.00
CA SER A 227 11.80 8.42 20.32
C SER A 227 10.30 8.08 20.22
N ALA A 228 9.88 7.01 19.53
CA ALA A 228 8.51 6.51 19.57
C ALA A 228 8.28 5.56 20.75
N SER A 229 9.32 4.82 21.21
CA SER A 229 9.34 4.20 22.54
C SER A 229 9.43 5.25 23.66
N ALA A 230 9.85 6.46 23.32
CA ALA A 230 9.77 7.66 24.15
C ALA A 230 8.80 8.69 23.54
N ARG A 231 7.62 8.26 23.06
CA ARG A 231 6.47 9.18 23.13
C ARG A 231 6.46 9.66 24.58
N PRO A 232 6.36 10.98 24.88
CA PRO A 232 6.20 11.38 26.26
C PRO A 232 5.08 10.50 26.77
N ALA A 233 5.34 9.73 27.84
CA ALA A 233 4.32 8.89 28.44
C ALA A 233 3.10 9.79 28.51
N LEU A 234 2.10 9.50 27.66
CA LEU A 234 0.85 10.25 27.68
C LEU A 234 0.50 10.22 29.16
N ALA A 235 0.35 11.38 29.79
CA ALA A 235 0.19 11.43 31.25
C ALA A 235 -1.20 10.90 31.57
N ILE A 236 -1.35 9.58 31.52
CA ILE A 236 -2.57 8.86 31.81
C ILE A 236 -2.72 9.00 33.31
N ARG A 237 -3.64 9.86 33.73
CA ARG A 237 -4.02 9.97 35.14
C ARG A 237 -5.18 9.04 35.36
N THR A 238 -4.94 8.03 36.17
CA THR A 238 -5.98 7.15 36.70
C THR A 238 -6.43 7.65 38.05
N GLY A 239 -7.73 7.57 38.32
CA GLY A 239 -8.32 7.93 39.61
C GLY A 239 -9.54 7.07 39.93
N ASP A 240 -9.69 6.71 41.19
CA ASP A 240 -10.87 6.01 41.72
C ASP A 240 -12.01 7.02 41.96
N GLU A 241 -13.00 7.02 41.08
CA GLU A 241 -14.22 7.80 41.22
C GLU A 241 -15.25 7.00 42.03
N ARG A 242 -14.99 6.85 43.34
CA ARG A 242 -15.79 6.00 44.25
C ARG A 242 -17.29 6.23 44.20
N ALA A 243 -17.72 7.47 44.04
CA ALA A 243 -19.14 7.82 43.93
C ALA A 243 -19.82 7.21 42.69
N ARG A 244 -19.03 6.77 41.72
CA ARG A 244 -19.45 6.22 40.43
C ARG A 244 -18.98 4.77 40.20
N GLU A 245 -18.37 4.16 41.22
CA GLU A 245 -17.85 2.80 41.22
C GLU A 245 -17.00 2.45 39.98
N ARG A 246 -16.07 3.35 39.63
CA ARG A 246 -15.17 3.14 38.51
C ARG A 246 -13.84 3.84 38.68
N TYR A 247 -12.84 3.30 38.02
CA TYR A 247 -11.61 4.00 37.72
C TYR A 247 -11.77 4.75 36.40
N GLU A 248 -11.40 6.02 36.37
CA GLU A 248 -11.34 6.81 35.14
C GLU A 248 -9.88 7.06 34.75
N ALA A 249 -9.58 6.93 33.46
CA ALA A 249 -8.31 7.36 32.90
C ALA A 249 -8.54 8.64 32.10
N SER A 250 -7.70 9.63 32.33
CA SER A 250 -7.71 10.86 31.55
C SER A 250 -6.38 11.08 30.83
N VAL A 251 -6.48 11.57 29.60
CA VAL A 251 -5.36 11.96 28.74
C VAL A 251 -5.58 13.42 28.36
N ASP A 252 -4.59 14.27 28.64
CA ASP A 252 -4.65 15.73 28.36
C ASP A 252 -5.94 16.39 28.89
N GLY A 253 -6.43 15.94 30.05
CA GLY A 253 -7.63 16.46 30.71
C GLY A 253 -8.96 15.95 30.16
N ARG A 254 -8.95 15.01 29.19
CA ARG A 254 -10.16 14.35 28.66
C ARG A 254 -10.23 12.92 29.17
N ILE A 255 -11.42 12.46 29.54
CA ILE A 255 -11.63 11.04 29.85
C ILE A 255 -11.33 10.23 28.58
N ALA A 256 -10.47 9.23 28.73
CA ALA A 256 -9.98 8.37 27.66
C ALA A 256 -10.46 6.91 27.82
N GLY A 257 -10.95 6.55 28.99
CA GLY A 257 -11.50 5.23 29.28
C GLY A 257 -11.87 5.07 30.74
N HIS A 258 -12.53 3.97 31.06
CA HIS A 258 -12.87 3.62 32.43
C HIS A 258 -12.88 2.11 32.69
N LEU A 259 -12.71 1.75 33.97
CA LEU A 259 -12.87 0.40 34.50
C LEU A 259 -13.93 0.41 35.59
N SER A 260 -15.09 -0.16 35.31
CA SER A 260 -16.20 -0.27 36.26
C SER A 260 -16.02 -1.43 37.22
N TYR A 261 -16.39 -1.20 38.48
CA TYR A 261 -16.34 -2.20 39.53
C TYR A 261 -17.60 -2.22 40.39
N GLN A 262 -17.76 -3.28 41.18
CA GLN A 262 -18.70 -3.36 42.29
C GLN A 262 -17.94 -3.80 43.53
N ARG A 263 -18.06 -3.09 44.65
CA ARG A 263 -17.18 -3.29 45.80
C ARG A 263 -17.94 -3.51 47.10
N THR A 264 -17.36 -4.40 47.92
CA THR A 264 -17.69 -4.62 49.34
C THR A 264 -16.44 -4.34 50.18
N GLU A 265 -16.53 -4.50 51.50
CA GLU A 265 -15.38 -4.33 52.39
C GLU A 265 -14.22 -5.31 52.12
N ARG A 266 -14.51 -6.49 51.54
CA ARG A 266 -13.53 -7.57 51.35
C ARG A 266 -13.29 -7.98 49.91
N LEU A 267 -14.28 -7.76 49.05
CA LEU A 267 -14.29 -8.19 47.65
C LEU A 267 -14.56 -7.03 46.71
N CYS A 268 -13.85 -7.01 45.59
CA CYS A 268 -14.10 -6.09 44.48
C CYS A 268 -14.27 -6.88 43.18
N VAL A 269 -15.43 -6.72 42.53
CA VAL A 269 -15.74 -7.33 41.24
C VAL A 269 -15.40 -6.35 40.13
N LEU A 270 -14.43 -6.69 39.28
CA LEU A 270 -14.05 -5.86 38.14
C LEU A 270 -14.87 -6.29 36.92
N THR A 271 -15.78 -5.42 36.49
CA THR A 271 -16.90 -5.82 35.61
C THR A 271 -16.66 -5.53 34.14
N HIS A 272 -16.11 -4.36 33.80
CA HIS A 272 -15.95 -3.95 32.41
C HIS A 272 -14.84 -2.91 32.26
N THR A 273 -14.09 -2.99 31.16
CA THR A 273 -13.08 -2.00 30.77
C THR A 273 -13.46 -1.46 29.40
N GLU A 274 -13.60 -0.14 29.29
CA GLU A 274 -13.90 0.54 28.04
C GLU A 274 -12.86 1.63 27.79
N VAL A 275 -12.38 1.73 26.56
CA VAL A 275 -11.47 2.78 26.09
C VAL A 275 -12.15 3.48 24.93
N ASP A 276 -12.13 4.81 24.95
CA ASP A 276 -12.66 5.61 23.85
C ASP A 276 -11.84 5.32 22.58
N LEU A 277 -12.51 5.13 21.44
CA LEU A 277 -11.88 4.75 20.15
C LEU A 277 -10.70 5.64 19.71
N GLY A 278 -10.64 6.90 20.17
CA GLY A 278 -9.51 7.79 19.93
C GLY A 278 -8.22 7.45 20.70
N PHE A 279 -8.30 6.49 21.62
CA PHE A 279 -7.25 6.09 22.55
C PHE A 279 -6.99 4.57 22.59
N ASP A 280 -7.67 3.77 21.77
CA ASP A 280 -7.28 2.38 21.51
C ASP A 280 -5.82 2.37 21.01
N ASP A 281 -5.00 1.46 21.52
CA ASP A 281 -3.53 1.38 21.32
C ASP A 281 -2.66 2.44 22.03
N ARG A 282 -3.18 3.16 23.04
CA ARG A 282 -2.40 4.13 23.84
C ARG A 282 -2.00 3.64 25.24
N GLY A 283 -2.27 2.38 25.58
CA GLY A 283 -1.98 1.82 26.92
C GLY A 283 -2.95 2.25 28.03
N VAL A 284 -4.08 2.89 27.68
CA VAL A 284 -5.09 3.35 28.64
C VAL A 284 -5.71 2.19 29.43
N ALA A 285 -6.06 1.10 28.76
CA ALA A 285 -6.61 -0.09 29.42
C ALA A 285 -5.59 -0.74 30.39
N ASP A 286 -4.30 -0.81 30.02
CA ASP A 286 -3.24 -1.31 30.93
C ASP A 286 -3.14 -0.46 32.19
N ALA A 287 -3.09 0.87 32.02
CA ALA A 287 -2.99 1.81 33.14
C ALA A 287 -4.20 1.71 34.08
N LEU A 288 -5.42 1.63 33.54
CA LEU A 288 -6.65 1.45 34.32
C LEU A 288 -6.61 0.17 35.17
N VAL A 289 -6.28 -0.97 34.55
CA VAL A 289 -6.25 -2.25 35.25
C VAL A 289 -5.15 -2.28 36.30
N ARG A 290 -3.94 -1.83 35.95
CA ARG A 290 -2.81 -1.76 36.88
C ARG A 290 -3.12 -0.89 38.09
N SER A 291 -3.60 0.33 37.87
CA SER A 291 -3.96 1.27 38.94
C SER A 291 -5.03 0.70 39.87
N ALA A 292 -6.09 0.09 39.31
CA ALA A 292 -7.14 -0.51 40.11
C ALA A 292 -6.63 -1.67 40.95
N LEU A 293 -5.81 -2.55 40.38
CA LEU A 293 -5.27 -3.70 41.11
C LEU A 293 -4.24 -3.31 42.18
N ASP A 294 -3.45 -2.27 41.94
CA ASP A 294 -2.50 -1.74 42.93
C ASP A 294 -3.21 -1.11 44.14
N ASP A 295 -4.27 -0.35 43.90
CA ASP A 295 -5.11 0.20 44.97
C ASP A 295 -5.80 -0.92 45.75
N LEU A 296 -6.39 -1.89 45.05
CA LEU A 296 -7.07 -3.03 45.68
C LEU A 296 -6.12 -3.91 46.49
N ARG A 297 -4.88 -4.10 46.01
CA ARG A 297 -3.82 -4.78 46.77
C ARG A 297 -3.46 -3.99 48.03
N SER A 298 -3.32 -2.68 47.93
CA SER A 298 -2.98 -1.81 49.06
C SER A 298 -4.10 -1.77 50.12
N ASP A 299 -5.35 -1.84 49.67
CA ASP A 299 -6.54 -1.92 50.53
C ASP A 299 -6.78 -3.32 51.13
N GLY A 300 -6.03 -4.34 50.71
CA GLY A 300 -6.22 -5.73 51.16
C GLY A 300 -7.50 -6.40 50.63
N ALA A 301 -8.14 -5.84 49.61
CA ALA A 301 -9.33 -6.42 48.99
C ALA A 301 -8.95 -7.56 48.03
N ARG A 302 -9.81 -8.59 47.93
CA ARG A 302 -9.66 -9.63 46.90
C ARG A 302 -10.49 -9.31 45.66
N VAL A 303 -10.01 -9.75 44.50
CA VAL A 303 -10.56 -9.35 43.19
C VAL A 303 -11.28 -10.50 42.50
N ILE A 304 -12.46 -10.23 41.94
CA ILE A 304 -13.16 -11.13 41.03
C ILE A 304 -13.15 -10.51 39.63
N PRO A 305 -12.28 -10.97 38.69
CA PRO A 305 -12.14 -10.36 37.37
C PRO A 305 -13.19 -10.91 36.38
N VAL A 306 -14.41 -10.36 36.42
CA VAL A 306 -15.48 -10.75 35.48
C VAL A 306 -15.20 -10.22 34.07
N CYS A 307 -14.59 -9.04 33.96
CA CYS A 307 -14.16 -8.48 32.68
C CYS A 307 -13.14 -9.42 32.00
N PRO A 308 -13.39 -9.91 30.76
CA PRO A 308 -12.47 -10.80 30.06
C PRO A 308 -11.08 -10.18 29.83
N TYR A 309 -11.03 -8.87 29.60
CA TYR A 309 -9.76 -8.14 29.46
C TYR A 309 -8.95 -8.15 30.75
N VAL A 310 -9.59 -7.90 31.91
CA VAL A 310 -8.93 -7.94 33.21
C VAL A 310 -8.41 -9.35 33.52
N ALA A 311 -9.23 -10.38 33.29
CA ALA A 311 -8.83 -11.76 33.50
C ALA A 311 -7.62 -12.15 32.62
N TRP A 312 -7.66 -11.79 31.34
CA TRP A 312 -6.53 -11.96 30.43
C TRP A 312 -5.29 -11.19 30.89
N TRP A 313 -5.45 -9.94 31.31
CA TRP A 313 -4.37 -9.06 31.76
C TRP A 313 -3.65 -9.61 32.99
N ILE A 314 -4.40 -10.11 33.98
CA ILE A 314 -3.84 -10.78 35.17
C ILE A 314 -3.06 -12.03 34.77
N GLY A 315 -3.55 -12.79 33.77
CA GLY A 315 -2.82 -13.93 33.22
C GLY A 315 -1.46 -13.58 32.61
N GLN A 316 -1.29 -12.35 32.11
CA GLN A 316 -0.01 -11.83 31.63
C GLN A 316 0.85 -11.21 32.75
N HIS A 317 0.30 -10.97 33.94
CA HIS A 317 0.97 -10.34 35.08
C HIS A 317 0.84 -11.19 36.36
N PRO A 318 1.61 -12.29 36.48
CA PRO A 318 1.45 -13.30 37.53
C PRO A 318 1.54 -12.76 38.96
N ASP A 319 2.23 -11.64 39.19
CA ASP A 319 2.36 -11.01 40.51
C ASP A 319 0.98 -10.62 41.11
N TYR A 320 -0.03 -10.40 40.27
CA TYR A 320 -1.41 -10.09 40.69
C TYR A 320 -2.28 -11.32 40.89
N ALA A 321 -1.81 -12.53 40.56
CA ALA A 321 -2.61 -13.75 40.72
C ALA A 321 -3.05 -13.99 42.16
N SER A 322 -2.20 -13.63 43.14
CA SER A 322 -2.51 -13.73 44.57
C SER A 322 -3.69 -12.86 45.02
N LEU A 323 -4.03 -11.81 44.26
CA LEU A 323 -5.13 -10.90 44.55
C LEU A 323 -6.48 -11.50 44.13
N VAL A 324 -6.49 -12.40 43.14
CA VAL A 324 -7.70 -13.01 42.60
C VAL A 324 -8.37 -13.87 43.67
N TYR A 325 -9.63 -13.60 43.98
CA TYR A 325 -10.42 -14.40 44.90
C TYR A 325 -10.67 -15.77 44.29
N ASP A 326 -10.32 -16.82 45.03
CA ASP A 326 -10.62 -18.20 44.69
C ASP A 326 -11.65 -18.72 45.71
N ALA A 327 -12.84 -19.07 45.23
CA ALA A 327 -13.91 -19.64 46.06
C ALA A 327 -13.64 -21.11 46.43
N THR A 328 -12.62 -21.73 45.83
CA THR A 328 -12.28 -23.15 45.98
C THR A 328 -11.01 -23.40 46.78
N ALA A 329 -10.32 -22.33 47.21
CA ALA A 329 -9.12 -22.38 48.05
C ALA A 329 -9.42 -22.36 49.56
#